data_AF-A0A946DSX4-F1
#
_entry.id   AF-A0A946DSX4-F1
#
_cell.length_a   1.000
_cell.length_b   1.000
_cell.length_c   1.000
_cell.angle_alpha   90.00
_cell.angle_beta   90.00
_cell.angle_gamma   90.00
#
_symmetry.space_group_name_H-M   'P 1'
#
loop_
_entity.id
_entity.type
_entity.pdbx_description
1 polymer ?
#
loop_
_entity_poly.entity_id
_entity_poly.type
_entity_poly.pdbx_seq_one_letter_code
_entity_poly.pdbx_strand_id
1 'polypeptide(L)'
;MDGADLLDFVFQVVLPFTVVVLGVLIFWVLPIYLGVRWAREKGYSPLWMLFGINPMGAWIAAAILQVCPPRDRCVECQRFIRKDFEVCPYCRCDQLEFAPEETTGGD
;
A
#
# COMPACT_ATOMS: atom_id res chain seq x y z
N MET A 1 -36.92 23.78 -17.10
CA MET A 1 -35.65 23.92 -16.36
C MET A 1 -34.73 24.62 -17.32
N ASP A 2 -34.43 25.87 -17.02
CA ASP A 2 -33.73 26.74 -17.95
C ASP A 2 -32.23 26.46 -17.87
N GLY A 3 -31.48 26.91 -18.88
CA GLY A 3 -30.03 26.69 -18.93
C GLY A 3 -29.28 27.26 -17.72
N ALA A 4 -29.80 28.34 -17.11
CA ALA A 4 -29.27 28.92 -15.88
C ALA A 4 -29.51 28.01 -14.66
N ASP A 5 -30.72 27.46 -14.50
CA ASP A 5 -31.04 26.53 -13.40
C ASP A 5 -30.19 25.25 -13.47
N LEU A 6 -29.90 24.77 -14.69
CA LEU A 6 -29.03 23.62 -14.92
C LEU A 6 -27.59 23.92 -14.46
N LEU A 7 -27.06 25.09 -14.83
CA LEU A 7 -25.71 25.50 -14.43
C LEU A 7 -25.60 25.66 -12.91
N ASP A 8 -26.58 26.30 -12.27
CA ASP A 8 -26.59 26.47 -10.81
C ASP A 8 -26.65 25.12 -10.09
N PHE A 9 -27.47 24.18 -10.56
CA PHE A 9 -27.52 22.82 -10.01
C PHE A 9 -26.16 22.08 -10.16
N VAL A 10 -25.52 22.21 -11.31
CA VAL A 10 -24.20 21.59 -11.55
C VAL A 10 -23.14 22.17 -10.63
N PHE A 11 -23.06 23.49 -10.48
CA PHE A 11 -22.04 24.13 -9.65
C PHE A 11 -22.29 23.95 -8.16
N GLN A 12 -23.54 23.99 -7.71
CA GLN A 12 -23.88 23.99 -6.29
C GLN A 12 -24.00 22.58 -5.69
N VAL A 13 -24.30 21.56 -6.53
CA VAL A 13 -24.53 20.20 -6.05
C VAL A 13 -23.57 19.21 -6.68
N VAL A 14 -23.54 19.12 -8.01
CA VAL A 14 -22.79 18.07 -8.72
C VAL A 14 -21.28 18.22 -8.51
N LEU A 15 -20.76 19.43 -8.71
CA LEU A 15 -19.33 19.71 -8.57
C LEU A 15 -18.80 19.45 -7.15
N PRO A 16 -19.36 20.03 -6.07
CA PRO A 16 -18.85 19.78 -4.72
C PRO A 16 -19.01 18.30 -4.30
N PHE A 17 -20.11 17.65 -4.67
CA PHE A 17 -20.29 16.22 -4.41
C PHE A 17 -19.20 15.39 -5.08
N THR A 18 -18.91 15.68 -6.35
CA THR A 18 -17.85 15.00 -7.11
C THR A 18 -16.48 15.23 -6.47
N VAL A 19 -16.17 16.46 -6.05
CA VAL A 19 -14.91 16.78 -5.36
C VAL A 19 -14.77 16.01 -4.06
N VAL A 20 -15.83 15.89 -3.25
CA VAL A 20 -15.79 15.12 -2.00
C VAL A 20 -15.57 13.64 -2.27
N VAL A 21 -16.28 13.05 -3.24
CA VAL A 21 -16.10 11.65 -3.61
C VAL A 21 -14.69 11.37 -4.10
N LEU A 22 -14.17 12.20 -5.00
CA LEU A 22 -12.78 12.09 -5.48
C LEU A 22 -11.77 12.29 -4.35
N GLY A 23 -12.03 13.24 -3.45
CA GLY A 23 -11.22 13.46 -2.26
C GLY A 23 -11.14 12.19 -1.39
N VAL A 24 -12.27 11.55 -1.10
CA VAL A 24 -12.29 10.28 -0.34
C VAL A 24 -11.52 9.18 -1.07
N LEU A 25 -11.73 9.01 -2.37
CA LEU A 25 -11.04 7.98 -3.15
C LEU A 25 -9.52 8.20 -3.15
N ILE A 26 -9.07 9.43 -3.40
CA ILE A 26 -7.64 9.76 -3.50
C ILE A 26 -6.97 9.77 -2.13
N PHE A 27 -7.61 10.34 -1.11
CA PHE A 27 -6.97 10.45 0.21
C PHE A 27 -7.11 9.20 1.07
N TRP A 28 -8.04 8.29 0.73
CA TRP A 28 -8.26 7.08 1.53
C TRP A 28 -7.93 5.81 0.78
N VAL A 29 -8.51 5.59 -0.40
CA VAL A 29 -8.37 4.32 -1.11
C VAL A 29 -6.98 4.17 -1.74
N LEU A 30 -6.45 5.25 -2.32
CA LEU A 30 -5.15 5.24 -2.98
C LEU A 30 -3.96 4.88 -2.07
N PRO A 31 -3.77 5.50 -0.88
CA PRO A 31 -2.68 5.11 0.01
C PRO A 31 -2.82 3.67 0.53
N ILE A 32 -4.07 3.19 0.70
CA ILE A 32 -4.31 1.79 1.07
C ILE A 32 -3.81 0.87 -0.04
N TYR A 33 -4.22 1.12 -1.28
CA TYR A 33 -3.79 0.31 -2.42
C TYR A 33 -2.25 0.30 -2.56
N LEU A 34 -1.61 1.46 -2.50
CA LEU A 34 -0.16 1.60 -2.63
C LEU A 34 0.60 0.85 -1.53
N GLY A 35 0.22 1.01 -0.26
CA GLY A 35 0.95 0.32 0.79
C GLY A 35 0.60 -1.18 0.90
N VAL A 36 -0.57 -1.67 0.47
CA VAL A 36 -0.78 -3.13 0.29
C VAL A 36 0.21 -3.67 -0.76
N ARG A 37 0.32 -2.98 -1.89
CA ARG A 37 1.24 -3.36 -2.96
C ARG A 37 2.69 -3.38 -2.47
N TRP A 38 3.17 -2.30 -1.85
CA TRP A 38 4.53 -2.23 -1.31
C TRP A 38 4.78 -3.22 -0.17
N ALA A 39 3.77 -3.51 0.66
CA ALA A 39 3.91 -4.53 1.70
C ALA A 39 4.21 -5.89 1.09
N ARG A 40 3.45 -6.28 0.06
CA ARG A 40 3.67 -7.56 -0.65
C ARG A 40 5.03 -7.59 -1.34
N GLU A 41 5.37 -6.54 -2.10
CA GLU A 41 6.65 -6.43 -2.81
C GLU A 41 7.86 -6.52 -1.86
N LYS A 42 7.73 -6.04 -0.61
CA LYS A 42 8.82 -6.02 0.37
C LYS A 42 8.82 -7.19 1.37
N GLY A 43 7.87 -8.13 1.25
CA GLY A 43 7.75 -9.27 2.17
C GLY A 43 7.15 -8.93 3.54
N TYR A 44 6.45 -7.79 3.66
CA TYR A 44 5.74 -7.36 4.86
C TYR A 44 4.31 -7.89 4.88
N SER A 45 3.79 -8.15 6.08
CA SER A 45 2.39 -8.57 6.22
C SER A 45 1.42 -7.46 5.79
N PRO A 46 0.45 -7.73 4.90
CA PRO A 46 -0.56 -6.76 4.52
C PRO A 46 -1.49 -6.40 5.69
N LEU A 47 -1.42 -7.09 6.83
CA LEU A 47 -2.15 -6.74 8.05
C LEU A 47 -1.81 -5.31 8.55
N TRP A 48 -0.63 -4.79 8.19
CA TRP A 48 -0.24 -3.40 8.48
C TRP A 48 -1.21 -2.37 7.86
N MET A 49 -1.93 -2.76 6.82
CA MET A 49 -2.94 -1.92 6.16
C MET A 49 -4.26 -1.80 6.93
N LEU A 50 -4.48 -2.58 8.00
CA LEU A 50 -5.61 -2.33 8.92
C LEU A 50 -5.50 -0.96 9.61
N PHE A 51 -4.30 -0.40 9.75
CA PHE A 51 -4.15 1.01 10.15
C PHE A 51 -4.78 1.99 9.14
N GLY A 52 -5.00 1.55 7.90
CA GLY A 52 -5.70 2.30 6.87
C GLY A 52 -7.20 2.49 7.11
N ILE A 53 -7.77 1.91 8.18
CA ILE A 53 -9.13 2.26 8.62
C ILE A 53 -9.22 3.74 9.01
N ASN A 54 -8.10 4.33 9.40
CA ASN A 54 -7.97 5.78 9.57
C ASN A 54 -7.25 6.33 8.32
N PRO A 55 -7.79 7.35 7.65
CA PRO A 55 -7.18 7.92 6.44
C PRO A 55 -5.71 8.35 6.68
N MET A 56 -5.39 8.91 7.85
CA MET A 56 -4.00 9.25 8.19
C MET A 56 -3.12 8.02 8.39
N GLY A 57 -3.67 6.94 8.97
CA GLY A 57 -2.95 5.69 9.18
C GLY A 57 -2.56 5.01 7.87
N ALA A 58 -3.39 5.13 6.82
CA ALA A 58 -3.08 4.61 5.48
C ALA A 58 -1.83 5.30 4.90
N TRP A 59 -1.77 6.63 4.97
CA TRP A 59 -0.62 7.41 4.49
C TRP A 59 0.65 7.12 5.29
N ILE A 60 0.54 7.03 6.62
CA ILE A 60 1.69 6.70 7.49
C ILE A 60 2.21 5.29 7.15
N ALA A 61 1.32 4.30 7.01
CA ALA A 61 1.71 2.94 6.64
C ALA A 61 2.39 2.90 5.27
N ALA A 62 1.84 3.61 4.28
CA ALA A 62 2.44 3.72 2.95
C ALA A 62 3.84 4.38 3.02
N ALA A 63 4.00 5.49 3.75
CA ALA A 63 5.27 6.18 3.91
C ALA A 63 6.33 5.32 4.63
N ILE A 64 5.95 4.62 5.71
CA ILE A 64 6.84 3.70 6.43
C ILE A 64 7.29 2.56 5.52
N LEU A 65 6.36 1.98 4.76
CA LEU A 65 6.67 0.90 3.82
C LEU A 65 7.57 1.38 2.69
N GLN A 66 7.47 2.64 2.26
CA GLN A 66 8.37 3.20 1.25
C GLN A 66 9.83 3.24 1.73
N VAL A 67 10.07 3.62 2.98
CA VAL A 67 11.42 3.74 3.58
C VAL A 67 11.97 2.39 4.05
N CYS A 68 11.10 1.46 4.41
CA CYS A 68 11.50 0.13 4.86
C CYS A 68 12.22 -0.67 3.75
N PRO A 69 13.36 -1.32 4.05
CA PRO A 69 14.01 -2.24 3.11
C PRO A 69 13.21 -3.55 2.97
N PRO A 70 13.32 -4.24 1.82
CA PRO A 70 12.72 -5.56 1.65
C PRO A 70 13.30 -6.58 2.65
N ARG A 71 12.48 -7.56 3.02
CA ARG A 71 12.86 -8.65 3.93
C ARG A 71 12.62 -10.01 3.28
N ASP A 72 13.51 -10.94 3.58
CA ASP A 72 13.43 -12.35 3.18
C ASP A 72 13.20 -13.24 4.41
N ARG A 73 12.88 -14.52 4.21
CA ARG A 73 12.83 -15.53 5.28
C ARG A 73 13.99 -16.52 5.11
N CYS A 74 14.70 -16.85 6.18
CA CYS A 74 15.60 -18.03 6.13
C CYS A 74 14.76 -19.31 6.07
N VAL A 75 15.16 -20.23 5.21
CA VAL A 75 14.46 -21.50 4.98
C VAL A 75 14.48 -22.39 6.23
N GLU A 76 15.59 -22.34 6.99
CA GLU A 76 15.79 -23.17 8.19
C GLU A 76 15.05 -22.63 9.41
N CYS A 77 15.29 -21.37 9.78
CA CYS A 77 14.77 -20.81 11.03
C CYS A 77 13.48 -20.00 10.86
N GLN A 78 13.02 -19.78 9.62
CA GLN A 78 11.78 -19.08 9.27
C GLN A 78 11.66 -17.64 9.81
N ARG A 79 12.78 -17.05 10.25
CA ARG A 79 12.82 -15.66 10.72
C ARG A 79 12.94 -14.71 9.55
N PHE A 80 12.35 -13.51 9.72
CA PHE A 80 12.51 -12.41 8.78
C PHE A 80 13.88 -11.76 8.93
N ILE A 81 14.58 -11.60 7.82
CA ILE A 81 15.93 -11.06 7.74
C ILE A 81 15.92 -9.98 6.67
N ARG A 82 16.75 -8.95 6.83
CA ARG A 82 16.94 -7.97 5.76
C ARG A 82 17.68 -8.64 4.59
N LYS A 83 17.36 -8.23 3.36
CA LYS A 83 17.92 -8.78 2.12
C LYS A 83 19.43 -8.50 1.92
N ASP A 84 20.01 -7.64 2.76
CA ASP A 84 21.44 -7.29 2.75
C ASP A 84 22.34 -8.37 3.40
N PHE A 85 21.76 -9.36 4.08
CA PHE A 85 22.53 -10.45 4.68
C PHE A 85 22.68 -11.61 3.67
N GLU A 86 23.92 -12.02 3.39
CA GLU A 86 24.21 -13.26 2.64
C GLU A 86 24.02 -14.52 3.50
N VAL A 87 24.18 -14.38 4.82
CA VAL A 87 24.10 -15.46 5.80
C VAL A 87 23.16 -15.05 6.92
N CYS A 88 22.23 -15.93 7.29
CA CYS A 88 21.29 -15.68 8.38
C CYS A 88 22.03 -15.44 9.71
N PRO A 89 21.82 -14.29 10.38
CA PRO A 89 22.53 -13.98 11.63
C PRO A 89 22.08 -14.84 12.82
N TYR A 90 20.98 -15.58 12.70
CA TYR A 90 20.44 -16.41 13.79
C TYR A 90 20.88 -17.86 13.73
N CYS A 91 20.78 -18.51 12.56
CA CYS A 91 21.13 -19.93 12.39
C CYS A 91 22.34 -20.18 11.48
N ARG A 92 22.90 -19.13 10.86
CA ARG A 92 24.02 -19.20 9.92
C ARG A 92 23.76 -20.05 8.65
N CYS A 93 22.49 -20.23 8.28
CA CYS A 93 22.08 -20.72 6.96
C CYS A 93 22.48 -19.70 5.88
N ASP A 94 22.93 -20.15 4.71
CA ASP A 94 23.15 -19.34 3.50
C ASP A 94 21.95 -19.39 2.54
N GLN A 95 21.02 -20.32 2.75
CA GLN A 95 19.78 -20.44 1.98
C GLN A 95 18.70 -19.49 2.50
N LEU A 96 18.46 -18.43 1.73
CA LEU A 96 17.37 -17.47 1.94
C LEU A 96 16.30 -17.68 0.88
N GLU A 97 15.03 -17.78 1.30
CA GLU A 97 13.89 -17.79 0.38
C GLU A 97 13.46 -16.34 0.13
N PHE A 98 13.58 -15.93 -1.14
CA PHE A 98 13.04 -14.66 -1.61
C PHE A 98 11.52 -14.71 -1.53
N ALA A 99 10.90 -13.64 -1.02
CA ALA A 99 9.46 -13.47 -1.16
C ALA A 99 9.10 -13.56 -2.66
N PRO A 100 8.07 -14.33 -3.07
CA PRO A 100 7.79 -14.59 -4.47
C PRO A 100 7.53 -13.27 -5.23
N GLU A 101 8.25 -13.05 -6.33
CA GLU A 101 7.87 -12.09 -7.36
C GLU A 101 6.56 -12.59 -8.02
N GLU A 102 5.40 -12.15 -7.50
CA GLU A 102 4.17 -12.27 -8.27
C GLU A 102 4.27 -11.33 -9.48
N THR A 103 4.52 -11.96 -10.63
CA THR A 103 4.37 -11.44 -11.99
C THR A 103 3.31 -10.33 -12.09
N THR A 104 3.75 -9.10 -12.37
CA THR A 104 2.92 -8.11 -13.04
C THR A 104 2.59 -8.63 -14.45
N GLY A 105 1.55 -9.46 -14.53
CA GLY A 105 0.84 -9.72 -15.78
C GLY A 105 0.11 -8.44 -16.15
N GLY A 106 0.64 -7.74 -17.16
CA GLY A 106 -0.17 -6.84 -17.95
C GLY A 106 -1.04 -7.68 -18.87
N ASP A 107 -2.34 -7.39 -18.84
CA ASP A 107 -3.31 -7.62 -19.91
C ASP A 107 -4.21 -6.37 -19.98
#